data_AF-A0A1I2S8A5-F1
#
_entry.id   AF-A0A1I2S8A5-F1
#
_cell.length_a   1.000
_cell.length_b   1.000
_cell.length_c   1.000
_cell.angle_alpha   90.00
_cell.angle_beta   90.00
_cell.angle_gamma   90.00
#
_symmetry.space_group_name_H-M   'P 1'
#
loop_
_entity.id
_entity.type
_entity.pdbx_description
1 polymer ?
#
loop_
_entity_poly.entity_id
_entity_poly.type
_entity_poly.pdbx_seq_one_letter_code
_entity_poly.pdbx_strand_id
1 'polypeptide(L)'
;MEEPWMWIMGAIVVALLAAAAIGIWYNINHGKFKPKFYELSDGSVHIEFEGVSERYSRQMERFNAIYGVGKTVEWNNRRFVVEEVKPKTSMNWQGEVKVMTVYLKEIH
;
A
#
# COMPACT_ATOMS: atom_id res chain seq x y z
N MET A 1 5.00 -41.37 -27.63
CA MET A 1 5.08 -41.47 -26.17
C MET A 1 5.58 -40.13 -25.69
N GLU A 2 4.76 -39.38 -24.96
CA GLU A 2 5.23 -38.11 -24.38
C GLU A 2 6.38 -38.41 -23.44
N GLU A 3 7.51 -37.73 -23.64
CA GLU A 3 8.71 -38.02 -22.88
C GLU A 3 8.50 -37.60 -21.42
N PRO A 4 8.92 -38.43 -20.43
CA PRO A 4 8.63 -38.20 -19.02
C PRO A 4 9.13 -36.84 -18.49
N TRP A 5 10.10 -36.20 -19.15
CA TRP A 5 10.57 -34.86 -18.80
C TRP A 5 9.52 -33.76 -19.05
N MET A 6 8.60 -33.92 -20.01
CA MET A 6 7.53 -32.95 -20.27
C MET A 6 6.57 -32.84 -19.08
N TRP A 7 6.25 -33.97 -18.45
CA TRP A 7 5.41 -34.02 -17.26
C TRP A 7 6.08 -33.37 -16.05
N ILE A 8 7.39 -33.60 -15.88
CA ILE A 8 8.18 -32.98 -14.81
C ILE A 8 8.24 -31.45 -15.00
N MET A 9 8.49 -30.98 -16.22
CA MET A 9 8.51 -29.55 -16.52
C MET A 9 7.14 -28.90 -16.33
N GLY A 10 6.05 -29.58 -16.73
CA GLY A 10 4.69 -29.13 -16.47
C GLY A 10 4.38 -28.96 -14.98
N ALA A 11 4.78 -29.94 -14.15
CA ALA A 11 4.61 -29.88 -12.70
C ALA A 11 5.37 -28.70 -12.06
N ILE A 12 6.59 -28.41 -12.53
CA ILE A 12 7.39 -27.28 -12.06
C ILE A 12 6.71 -25.95 -12.38
N VAL A 13 6.20 -25.77 -13.60
CA VAL A 13 5.50 -24.55 -14.02
C VAL A 13 4.28 -24.29 -13.14
N VAL A 14 3.48 -25.33 -12.87
CA VAL A 14 2.29 -25.21 -11.99
C VAL A 14 2.70 -24.83 -10.56
N ALA A 15 3.76 -25.43 -10.01
CA ALA A 15 4.24 -25.09 -8.68
C ALA A 15 4.72 -23.63 -8.59
N LEU A 16 5.40 -23.11 -9.61
CA LEU A 16 5.84 -21.72 -9.67
C LEU A 16 4.65 -20.75 -9.74
N LEU A 17 3.62 -21.05 -10.52
CA LEU A 17 2.40 -20.24 -10.57
C LEU A 17 1.68 -20.20 -9.22
N ALA A 18 1.58 -21.35 -8.53
CA ALA A 18 1.00 -21.43 -7.20
C ALA A 18 1.80 -20.60 -6.19
N ALA A 19 3.14 -20.69 -6.21
CA ALA A 19 4.01 -19.90 -5.35
C ALA A 19 3.86 -18.38 -5.61
N ALA A 20 3.77 -17.97 -6.88
CA ALA A 20 3.53 -16.57 -7.24
C ALA A 20 2.16 -16.08 -6.74
N ALA A 21 1.10 -16.88 -6.88
CA ALA A 21 -0.24 -16.55 -6.39
C ALA A 21 -0.26 -16.40 -4.86
N ILE A 22 0.40 -17.30 -4.13
CA ILE A 22 0.54 -17.21 -2.66
C ILE A 22 1.34 -15.96 -2.27
N GLY A 23 2.44 -15.67 -2.96
CA GLY A 23 3.24 -14.48 -2.72
C GLY A 23 2.46 -13.19 -2.92
N ILE A 24 1.66 -13.10 -4.01
CA ILE A 24 0.77 -11.97 -4.27
C ILE A 24 -0.29 -11.85 -3.18
N TRP A 25 -0.95 -12.96 -2.83
CA TRP A 25 -1.96 -12.98 -1.76
C TRP A 25 -1.40 -12.55 -0.41
N TYR A 26 -0.20 -13.02 -0.05
CA TYR A 26 0.47 -12.64 1.18
C TYR A 26 0.86 -11.15 1.17
N ASN A 27 1.38 -10.64 0.06
CA ASN A 27 1.69 -9.21 -0.05
C ASN A 27 0.42 -8.33 0.07
N ILE A 28 -0.70 -8.77 -0.50
CA ILE A 28 -1.98 -8.05 -0.39
C ILE A 28 -2.51 -8.07 1.05
N ASN A 29 -2.49 -9.24 1.72
CA ASN A 29 -3.13 -9.43 3.02
C ASN A 29 -2.22 -9.19 4.23
N HIS A 30 -0.91 -9.26 4.06
CA HIS A 30 0.07 -9.20 5.15
C HIS A 30 1.27 -8.31 4.81
N GLY A 31 1.32 -7.74 3.61
CA GLY A 31 2.29 -6.71 3.26
C GLY A 31 2.25 -5.61 4.32
N LYS A 32 3.42 -5.31 4.89
CA LYS A 32 3.54 -4.29 5.93
C LYS A 32 3.16 -2.95 5.33
N PHE A 33 2.02 -2.43 5.75
CA PHE A 33 1.59 -1.08 5.45
C PHE A 33 2.64 -0.11 6.02
N LYS A 34 3.48 0.51 5.17
CA LYS A 34 4.52 1.47 5.60
C LYS A 34 4.19 2.90 5.13
N PRO A 35 3.36 3.65 5.88
CA PRO A 35 3.14 5.06 5.60
C PRO A 35 4.39 5.88 5.88
N LYS A 36 4.63 6.90 5.06
CA LYS A 36 5.68 7.90 5.28
C LYS A 36 5.04 9.21 5.69
N PHE A 37 5.46 9.74 6.84
CA PHE A 37 5.04 11.06 7.30
C PHE A 37 5.98 12.11 6.73
N TYR A 38 5.40 13.21 6.28
CA TYR A 38 6.12 14.38 5.80
C TYR A 38 5.59 15.61 6.51
N GLU A 39 6.52 16.39 7.06
CA GLU A 39 6.26 17.72 7.58
C GLU A 39 6.77 18.73 6.55
N LEU A 40 5.87 19.58 6.08
CA LEU A 40 6.15 20.62 5.11
C LEU A 40 6.70 21.86 5.82
N SER A 41 7.35 22.74 5.05
CA SER A 41 7.94 23.98 5.58
C SER A 41 6.93 24.96 6.17
N ASP A 42 5.65 24.82 5.82
CA ASP A 42 4.54 25.60 6.36
C ASP A 42 3.99 25.03 7.68
N GLY A 43 4.58 23.94 8.19
CA GLY A 43 4.15 23.24 9.40
C GLY A 43 3.02 22.23 9.17
N SER A 44 2.51 22.10 7.94
CA SER A 44 1.50 21.09 7.63
C SER A 44 2.12 19.69 7.58
N VAL A 45 1.37 18.71 8.09
CA VAL A 45 1.80 17.30 8.07
C VAL A 45 0.91 16.53 7.12
N HIS A 46 1.50 15.67 6.31
CA HIS A 46 0.76 14.72 5.51
C HIS A 46 1.40 13.33 5.55
N ILE A 47 0.61 12.33 5.23
CA ILE A 47 1.06 10.94 5.14
C ILE A 47 0.95 10.53 3.69
N GLU A 48 2.03 10.00 3.12
CA GLU A 48 1.95 9.36 1.80
C GLU A 48 2.04 7.84 1.94
N PHE A 49 1.26 7.18 1.10
CA PHE A 49 1.23 5.74 1.02
C PHE A 49 1.34 5.24 -0.41
N GLU A 50 2.39 4.46 -0.68
CA GLU A 50 2.64 3.82 -1.96
C GLU A 50 2.00 2.42 -2.01
N GLY A 51 1.37 2.08 -3.15
CA GLY A 51 0.87 0.72 -3.37
C GLY A 51 -0.55 0.45 -2.86
N VAL A 52 -1.26 1.45 -2.35
CA VAL A 52 -2.72 1.38 -2.22
C VAL A 52 -3.34 1.53 -3.61
N SER A 53 -4.06 0.51 -4.05
CA SER A 53 -4.78 0.55 -5.32
C SER A 53 -6.22 0.11 -5.15
N GLU A 54 -7.11 0.65 -5.97
CA GLU A 54 -8.52 0.20 -6.04
C GLU A 54 -8.63 -1.29 -6.39
N ARG A 55 -7.64 -1.85 -7.10
CA ARG A 55 -7.58 -3.29 -7.41
C ARG A 55 -7.41 -4.17 -6.16
N TYR A 56 -6.91 -3.62 -5.06
CA TYR A 56 -6.67 -4.33 -3.80
C TYR A 56 -7.61 -3.84 -2.69
N SER A 57 -8.88 -4.24 -2.79
CA SER A 57 -9.97 -3.82 -1.88
C SER A 57 -9.59 -3.93 -0.40
N ARG A 58 -8.99 -5.04 0.03
CA ARG A 58 -8.58 -5.25 1.44
C ARG A 58 -7.48 -4.29 1.92
N GLN A 59 -6.55 -3.90 1.06
CA GLN A 59 -5.53 -2.90 1.42
C GLN A 59 -6.16 -1.51 1.54
N MET A 60 -7.08 -1.18 0.62
CA MET A 60 -7.86 0.06 0.66
C MET A 60 -8.75 0.14 1.92
N GLU A 61 -9.43 -0.96 2.28
CA GLU A 61 -10.24 -1.04 3.50
C GLU A 61 -9.43 -0.77 4.75
N ARG A 62 -8.23 -1.39 4.88
CA ARG A 62 -7.34 -1.16 6.01
C ARG A 62 -6.83 0.28 6.06
N PHE A 63 -6.45 0.82 4.91
CA PHE A 63 -6.03 2.20 4.81
C PHE A 63 -7.15 3.14 5.25
N ASN A 64 -8.37 2.99 4.74
CA ASN A 64 -9.52 3.81 5.13
C ASN A 64 -9.91 3.62 6.60
N ALA A 65 -9.70 2.44 7.18
CA ALA A 65 -9.96 2.20 8.59
C ALA A 65 -9.02 3.01 9.51
N ILE A 66 -7.75 3.17 9.12
CA ILE A 66 -6.71 3.83 9.91
C ILE A 66 -6.60 5.32 9.58
N TYR A 67 -6.67 5.66 8.29
CA TYR A 67 -6.37 6.98 7.74
C TYR A 67 -7.55 7.60 6.98
N GLY A 68 -8.77 7.11 7.19
CA GLY A 68 -9.98 7.73 6.64
C GLY A 68 -10.23 9.12 7.22
N VAL A 69 -10.96 9.95 6.46
CA VAL A 69 -11.33 11.32 6.89
C VAL A 69 -12.04 11.28 8.26
N GLY A 70 -11.65 12.18 9.15
CA GLY A 70 -12.16 12.27 10.52
C GLY A 70 -11.50 11.32 11.52
N LYS A 71 -10.59 10.43 11.08
CA LYS A 71 -9.80 9.60 12.00
C LYS A 71 -8.69 10.40 12.66
N THR A 72 -8.39 10.08 13.91
CA THR A 72 -7.28 10.67 14.66
C THR A 72 -6.01 9.83 14.47
N VAL A 73 -4.89 10.51 14.21
CA VAL A 73 -3.56 9.91 14.07
C VAL A 73 -2.63 10.61 15.06
N GLU A 74 -1.85 9.83 15.80
CA GLU A 74 -0.79 10.35 16.66
C GLU A 74 0.56 10.20 15.97
N TRP A 75 1.32 11.30 15.89
CA TRP A 75 2.66 11.30 15.31
C TRP A 75 3.54 12.34 16.02
N ASN A 76 4.74 11.92 16.42
CA ASN A 76 5.70 12.77 17.12
C ASN A 76 5.10 13.50 18.36
N ASN A 77 4.34 12.78 19.19
CA ASN A 77 3.60 13.31 20.35
C ASN A 77 2.55 14.40 20.03
N ARG A 78 2.24 14.63 18.75
CA ARG A 78 1.15 15.50 18.30
C ARG A 78 -0.03 14.67 17.85
N ARG A 79 -1.24 15.23 18.03
CA ARG A 79 -2.49 14.63 17.58
C ARG A 79 -2.97 15.34 16.34
N PHE A 80 -3.40 14.57 15.36
CA PHE A 80 -3.93 15.09 14.12
C PHE A 80 -5.26 14.43 13.80
N VAL A 81 -6.16 15.16 13.14
CA VAL A 81 -7.31 14.60 12.45
C VAL A 81 -7.02 14.54 10.96
N VAL A 82 -7.42 13.45 10.31
CA VAL A 82 -7.39 13.36 8.85
C VAL A 82 -8.45 14.30 8.28
N GLU A 83 -8.01 15.32 7.57
CA GLU A 83 -8.90 16.29 6.93
C GLU A 83 -9.31 15.84 5.53
N GLU A 84 -8.36 15.30 4.76
CA GLU A 84 -8.60 14.94 3.37
C GLU A 84 -7.71 13.77 2.94
N VAL A 85 -8.22 12.94 2.03
CA VAL A 85 -7.44 11.88 1.39
C VAL A 85 -7.56 12.01 -0.12
N LYS A 86 -6.42 12.15 -0.81
CA LYS A 86 -6.37 12.33 -2.26
C LYS A 86 -5.39 11.36 -2.91
N PRO A 87 -5.76 10.75 -4.05
CA PRO A 87 -4.78 10.07 -4.89
C PRO A 87 -3.85 11.12 -5.52
N LYS A 88 -2.56 10.83 -5.51
CA LYS A 88 -1.51 11.65 -6.10
C LYS A 88 -0.59 10.76 -6.94
N THR A 89 -0.05 11.31 -8.00
CA THR A 89 1.06 10.70 -8.71
C THR A 89 2.37 11.23 -8.12
N SER A 90 3.26 10.33 -7.73
CA SER A 90 4.66 10.66 -7.39
C SER A 90 5.59 10.04 -8.42
N MET A 91 6.72 10.69 -8.69
CA MET A 91 7.72 10.19 -9.63
C MET A 91 8.94 9.68 -8.84
N ASN A 92 9.28 8.40 -9.02
CA ASN A 92 10.49 7.82 -8.43
C ASN A 92 11.42 7.28 -9.54
N TRP A 93 12.55 6.69 -9.16
CA TRP A 93 13.54 6.17 -10.12
C TRP A 93 13.02 5.02 -10.99
N GLN A 94 11.88 4.41 -10.64
CA GLN A 94 11.22 3.34 -11.40
C GLN A 94 10.06 3.87 -12.27
N GLY A 95 9.78 5.18 -12.22
CA GLY A 95 8.74 5.84 -13.03
C GLY A 95 7.61 6.42 -12.20
N GLU A 96 6.44 6.51 -12.82
CA GLU A 96 5.22 7.05 -12.21
C GLU A 96 4.64 6.06 -11.18
N VAL A 97 4.54 6.49 -9.93
CA VAL A 97 3.95 5.70 -8.83
C VAL A 97 2.68 6.36 -8.35
N LYS A 98 1.60 5.58 -8.29
CA LYS A 98 0.34 6.00 -7.65
C LYS A 98 0.49 5.95 -6.14
N VAL A 99 0.24 7.08 -5.52
CA VAL A 99 0.39 7.32 -4.09
C VAL A 99 -0.95 7.81 -3.56
N MET A 100 -1.30 7.45 -2.34
CA MET A 100 -2.42 8.04 -1.63
C MET A 100 -1.87 8.99 -0.56
N THR A 101 -2.23 10.26 -0.68
CA THR A 101 -1.80 11.32 0.24
C THR A 101 -2.93 11.65 1.20
N VAL A 102 -2.63 11.64 2.49
CA VAL A 102 -3.54 11.92 3.61
C VAL A 102 -3.11 13.24 4.22
N TYR A 103 -3.95 14.26 4.13
CA TYR A 103 -3.71 15.57 4.73
C TYR A 103 -4.18 15.56 6.18
N LEU A 104 -3.30 16.01 7.07
CA LEU A 104 -3.54 16.03 8.50
C LEU A 104 -3.70 17.45 9.00
N LYS A 105 -4.65 17.64 9.91
CA LYS A 105 -4.86 18.87 10.66
C LYS A 105 -4.58 18.63 12.13
N GLU A 106 -3.67 19.40 12.71
CA GLU A 106 -3.33 19.27 14.12
C GLU A 106 -4.53 19.63 15.02
N ILE A 107 -4.76 18.83 16.05
CA ILE A 107 -5.81 19.04 17.06
C ILE A 107 -5.15 19.13 18.44
N HIS A 108 -5.55 20.14 19.21
CA HIS A 108 -5.04 20.42 20.56
C HIS A 108 -5.99 19.87 21.62
#